data_AF-A0A9K3I1K4-F1
#
_entry.id   AF-A0A9K3I1K4-F1
#
_cell.length_a   1.000
_cell.length_b   1.000
_cell.length_c   1.000
_cell.angle_alpha   90.00
_cell.angle_beta   90.00
_cell.angle_gamma   90.00
#
_symmetry.space_group_name_H-M   'P 1'
#
loop_
_entity.id
_entity.type
_entity.pdbx_description
1 polymer ?
#
loop_
_entity_poly.entity_id
_entity_poly.type
_entity_poly.pdbx_seq_one_letter_code
_entity_poly.pdbx_strand_id
1 'polypeptide(L)' 'MCIGIQRARGLNHGLSILCKVVNLWDRWLHEEMELDLDKSIKKVLGQFHDYFIECSTKLYYII' A
#
# COMPACT_ATOMS: atom_id res chain seq x y z
N MET A 1 25.40 -22.92 4.57
CA MET A 1 24.48 -22.50 3.49
C MET A 1 23.21 -21.93 4.13
N CYS A 2 23.26 -20.70 4.68
CA CYS A 2 22.14 -20.11 5.46
C CYS A 2 21.75 -18.68 5.03
N ILE A 3 22.52 -18.07 4.13
CA ILE A 3 22.35 -16.67 3.68
C ILE A 3 21.06 -16.53 2.84
N GLY A 4 20.72 -17.54 2.03
CA GLY A 4 19.51 -17.52 1.19
C GLY A 4 18.20 -17.52 2.00
N ILE A 5 18.15 -18.24 3.12
CA ILE A 5 16.93 -18.34 3.95
C ILE A 5 16.71 -17.05 4.75
N GLN A 6 17.78 -16.41 5.25
CA GLN A 6 17.68 -15.12 5.94
C GLN A 6 17.22 -14.01 4.98
N ARG A 7 17.74 -13.99 3.76
CA ARG A 7 17.32 -13.03 2.72
C ARG A 7 15.85 -13.24 2.33
N ALA A 8 15.40 -14.47 2.14
CA ALA A 8 14.00 -14.79 1.84
C ALA A 8 13.05 -14.43 3.01
N ARG A 9 13.46 -14.64 4.27
CA ARG A 9 12.65 -14.23 5.45
C ARG A 9 12.56 -12.72 5.60
N GLY A 10 13.65 -11.99 5.37
CA GLY A 10 13.64 -10.52 5.39
C GLY A 10 12.76 -9.93 4.30
N LEU A 11 12.80 -10.52 3.10
CA LEU A 11 11.92 -10.19 1.97
C LEU A 11 10.44 -10.41 2.31
N ASN A 12 10.11 -11.59 2.83
CA ASN A 12 8.74 -11.94 3.23
C ASN A 12 8.22 -11.04 4.37
N HIS A 13 9.09 -10.61 5.27
CA HIS A 13 8.72 -9.67 6.33
C HIS A 13 8.46 -8.26 5.77
N GLY A 14 9.31 -7.76 4.87
CA GLY A 14 9.12 -6.49 4.18
C GLY A 14 7.83 -6.46 3.36
N LEU A 15 7.55 -7.53 2.61
CA LEU A 15 6.30 -7.72 1.88
C LEU A 15 5.08 -7.75 2.80
N SER A 16 5.18 -8.41 3.95
CA SER A 16 4.10 -8.42 4.95
C SER A 16 3.82 -7.04 5.52
N ILE A 17 4.84 -6.18 5.70
CA ILE A 17 4.64 -4.81 6.16
C ILE A 17 3.98 -3.98 5.06
N LEU A 18 4.44 -4.11 3.81
CA LEU A 18 3.86 -3.40 2.67
C LEU A 18 2.37 -3.71 2.52
N CYS A 19 1.99 -4.99 2.57
CA CYS A 19 0.59 -5.40 2.54
C CYS A 19 -0.24 -4.80 3.68
N LYS A 20 0.32 -4.73 4.90
CA LYS A 20 -0.39 -4.11 6.04
C LYS A 20 -0.61 -2.62 5.84
N VAL A 21 0.40 -1.90 5.33
CA VAL A 21 0.30 -0.46 5.06
C VAL A 21 -0.74 -0.19 3.96
N VAL A 22 -0.72 -0.97 2.87
CA VAL A 22 -1.73 -0.86 1.80
C VAL A 22 -3.14 -1.09 2.32
N ASN A 23 -3.35 -2.14 3.14
CA ASN A 23 -4.66 -2.43 3.71
C ASN A 23 -5.14 -1.35 4.69
N LEU A 24 -4.24 -0.78 5.49
CA LEU A 24 -4.55 0.34 6.40
C LEU A 24 -4.93 1.60 5.62
N TRP A 25 -4.20 1.90 4.55
CA TRP A 25 -4.47 3.04 3.69
C TRP A 25 -5.82 2.92 2.99
N ASP A 26 -6.11 1.75 2.42
CA ASP A 26 -7.38 1.48 1.72
C ASP A 26 -8.58 1.64 2.64
N ARG A 27 -8.49 1.10 3.86
CA ARG A 27 -9.55 1.23 4.87
C ARG A 27 -9.77 2.68 5.30
N TRP A 28 -8.69 3.41 5.58
CA TRP A 28 -8.80 4.83 5.94
C TRP A 28 -9.45 5.65 4.81
N LEU A 29 -9.05 5.39 3.56
CA LEU A 29 -9.64 6.06 2.40
C LEU A 29 -11.13 5.77 2.24
N HIS A 30 -11.56 4.54 2.49
CA HIS A 30 -12.98 4.17 2.46
C HIS A 30 -13.78 4.95 3.50
N GLU A 31 -13.27 5.05 4.73
CA GLU A 31 -13.90 5.82 5.81
C GLU A 31 -13.99 7.32 5.45
N GLU A 32 -12.94 7.91 4.86
CA GLU A 32 -12.95 9.31 4.41
C GLU A 32 -13.86 9.55 3.19
N MET A 33 -14.02 8.57 2.30
CA MET A 33 -14.94 8.65 1.15
C MET A 33 -16.41 8.62 1.58
N GLU A 34 -16.74 7.98 2.71
CA GLU A 34 -18.09 7.96 3.28
C GLU A 34 -18.47 9.27 3.99
N LEU A 35 -17.50 10.08 4.41
CA LEU A 35 -17.76 11.42 4.96
C LEU A 35 -18.23 12.40 3.87
N ASP A 36 -18.90 13.48 4.28
CA ASP A 36 -19.31 14.59 3.41
C ASP A 36 -18.10 15.49 3.06
N LEU A 37 -17.04 14.87 2.55
CA LEU A 37 -15.87 15.57 2.02
C LEU A 37 -16.23 16.26 0.71
N ASP A 38 -15.63 17.43 0.50
CA ASP A 38 -15.73 18.16 -0.75
C ASP A 38 -15.35 17.26 -1.95
N LYS A 39 -16.14 17.37 -3.02
CA LYS A 39 -15.99 16.53 -4.23
C LYS A 39 -14.61 16.67 -4.87
N SER A 40 -13.96 17.83 -4.77
CA SER A 40 -12.60 18.03 -5.28
C SER A 40 -11.58 17.24 -4.46
N ILE A 41 -11.74 17.18 -3.14
CA ILE A 41 -10.87 16.43 -2.24
C ILE A 41 -11.03 14.93 -2.48
N LYS A 42 -12.26 14.42 -2.61
CA LYS A 42 -12.51 13.01 -2.97
C LYS A 42 -11.83 12.61 -4.29
N LYS A 43 -11.85 13.51 -5.28
CA LYS A 43 -11.19 13.27 -6.57
C LYS A 43 -9.66 13.17 -6.42
N VAL A 44 -9.04 14.08 -5.67
CA VAL A 44 -7.59 14.06 -5.42
C VAL A 44 -7.18 12.82 -4.63
N LEU A 45 -7.96 12.46 -3.61
CA LEU A 45 -7.76 11.26 -2.80
C LEU A 45 -7.83 9.97 -3.63
N GLY A 46 -8.81 9.86 -4.54
CA GLY A 46 -8.89 8.74 -5.47
C GLY A 46 -7.67 8.64 -6.39
N GLN A 47 -7.25 9.76 -7.00
CA GLN A 47 -6.06 9.80 -7.85
C GLN A 47 -4.77 9.43 -7.09
N PHE A 48 -4.65 9.88 -5.84
CA PHE A 48 -3.52 9.54 -4.98
C PHE A 48 -3.52 8.05 -4.61
N HIS A 49 -4.68 7.47 -4.34
CA HIS A 49 -4.83 6.04 -4.07
C HIS A 49 -4.39 5.18 -5.25
N ASP A 50 -4.86 5.50 -6.46
CA ASP A 50 -4.44 4.79 -7.69
C ASP A 50 -2.92 4.82 -7.85
N TYR A 51 -2.29 6.00 -7.67
CA TYR A 51 -0.84 6.16 -7.73
C TYR A 51 -0.11 5.37 -6.63
N PHE A 52 -0.63 5.39 -5.40
CA PHE A 52 -0.05 4.68 -4.27
C PHE A 52 -0.07 3.16 -4.48
N ILE A 53 -1.16 2.61 -5.01
CA ILE A 53 -1.28 1.20 -5.37
C ILE A 53 -0.31 0.83 -6.50
N GLU A 54 -0.20 1.67 -7.52
CA GLU A 54 0.75 1.46 -8.63
C GLU A 54 2.20 1.42 -8.11
N CYS A 55 2.60 2.38 -7.27
CA CYS A 55 3.92 2.41 -6.65
C CYS A 55 4.18 1.18 -5.77
N SER A 56 3.21 0.81 -4.94
CA SER A 56 3.32 -0.35 -4.05
C SER A 56 3.46 -1.65 -4.84
N THR A 57 2.72 -1.77 -5.95
CA THR A 57 2.80 -2.92 -6.86
C THR A 57 4.15 -2.99 -7.56
N LYS A 58 4.67 -1.87 -8.07
CA LYS A 58 6.02 -1.82 -8.65
C LYS A 58 7.09 -2.20 -7.63
N LEU A 59 6.96 -1.70 -6.41
CA LEU A 59 7.87 -2.04 -5.32
C LEU A 59 7.82 -3.54 -4.99
N TYR A 60 6.62 -4.14 -4.96
CA TYR A 60 6.43 -5.58 -4.77
C TYR A 60 7.20 -6.41 -5.81
N TYR A 61 7.21 -6.01 -7.09
CA TYR A 61 7.93 -6.74 -8.15
C TYR A 61 9.45 -6.50 -8.15
N ILE A 62 9.93 -5.42 -7.55
CA ILE A 62 11.36 -5.12 -7.44
C ILE A 62 12.00 -5.89 -6.28
N ILE A 63 11.26 -6.05 -5.18
CA ILE A 63 11.72 -6.71 -3.95
C ILE A 63 11.81 -8.22 -4.20
#